data_AF-A0A9W8B4X3-F1
#
_entry.id   AF-A0A9W8B4X3-F1
#
_cell.length_a   1.000
_cell.length_b   1.000
_cell.length_c   1.000
_cell.angle_alpha   90.00
_cell.angle_beta   90.00
_cell.angle_gamma   90.00
#
_symmetry.space_group_name_H-M   'P 1'
#
loop_
_entity.id
_entity.type
_entity.pdbx_description
1 polymer ?
#
loop_
_entity_poly.entity_id
_entity_poly.type
_entity_poly.pdbx_seq_one_letter_code
_entity_poly.pdbx_strand_id
1 'polypeptide(L)'
;MPVRVLLLRDDDKAWTAQSALSPLPRDRYAQEFTQRGWESTTVPVLAPSWLHADTLYQTLQAGPGSRYWGLVLTSARAVEAICACLKVKQTTLLAQWYDTPLFVVGENTARAAQSLFGANQIVQGQNTGNAVQLADHIGQYIRNYNSTNCETHNPVQACGQRLPPPLPVVTEQCHTMLRSHSHLDHLAPSLLFFSSAIRRPTLVNRLSDQGVAVTELPVYTIQPRATVQADLEAALTRSDQSAIKTTHPPYDWVVFFSPSGVDAALPTIANYQCREWFKNLRVAAIGPTTAQHLQDRYGISPQVIASCPTAPQLVEEMAQVERAETTT
;
A
#
# COMPACT_ATOMS: atom_id res chain seq x y z
N MET A 1 10.97 35.14 -9.50
CA MET A 1 10.49 33.95 -10.24
C MET A 1 9.77 33.05 -9.25
N PRO A 2 8.76 32.27 -9.66
CA PRO A 2 8.12 31.31 -8.75
C PRO A 2 9.13 30.26 -8.29
N VAL A 3 8.98 29.80 -7.04
CA VAL A 3 9.76 28.67 -6.51
C VAL A 3 9.36 27.41 -7.27
N ARG A 4 10.34 26.64 -7.75
CA ARG A 4 10.16 25.40 -8.52
C ARG A 4 10.52 24.20 -7.65
N VAL A 5 9.62 23.22 -7.60
CA VAL A 5 9.74 22.04 -6.73
C VAL A 5 9.68 20.76 -7.55
N LEU A 6 10.66 19.87 -7.36
CA LEU A 6 10.65 18.52 -7.91
C LEU A 6 10.13 17.54 -6.85
N LEU A 7 9.01 16.88 -7.13
CA LEU A 7 8.37 15.91 -6.24
C LEU A 7 8.72 14.48 -6.68
N LEU A 8 9.45 13.75 -5.84
CA LEU A 8 9.88 12.38 -6.13
C LEU A 8 8.91 11.38 -5.48
N ARG A 9 7.74 11.21 -6.11
CA ARG A 9 6.66 10.36 -5.62
C ARG A 9 5.80 9.79 -6.72
N ASP A 10 5.11 8.69 -6.41
CA ASP A 10 4.07 8.16 -7.28
C ASP A 10 2.84 9.08 -7.28
N ASP A 11 2.24 9.25 -8.46
CA ASP A 11 0.99 9.99 -8.63
C ASP A 11 -0.12 9.44 -7.73
N ASP A 12 -1.00 10.32 -7.24
CA ASP A 12 -2.26 9.95 -6.58
C ASP A 12 -3.27 9.36 -7.60
N LYS A 13 -2.87 8.35 -8.37
CA LYS A 13 -3.81 7.61 -9.23
C LYS A 13 -4.67 6.72 -8.34
N ALA A 14 -5.87 7.20 -8.02
CA ALA A 14 -6.93 6.35 -7.50
C ALA A 14 -7.18 5.24 -8.54
N TRP A 15 -6.89 3.99 -8.19
CA TRP A 15 -7.31 2.87 -9.00
C TRP A 15 -8.84 2.79 -8.95
N THR A 16 -9.51 3.08 -10.07
CA THR A 16 -10.89 2.66 -10.31
C THR A 16 -10.85 1.59 -11.39
N ALA A 17 -11.66 0.53 -11.22
CA ALA A 17 -11.88 -0.48 -12.26
C ALA A 17 -12.53 0.09 -13.54
N GLN A 18 -12.84 1.39 -13.56
CA GLN A 18 -13.34 2.19 -14.67
C GLN A 18 -12.54 3.51 -14.73
N SER A 19 -11.33 3.49 -15.29
CA SER A 19 -10.51 4.70 -15.44
C SER A 19 -10.94 5.59 -16.63
N ALA A 20 -12.23 5.91 -16.76
CA ALA A 20 -12.71 6.72 -17.90
C ALA A 20 -13.68 7.87 -17.58
N LEU A 21 -14.24 8.02 -16.36
CA LEU A 21 -15.32 8.99 -16.13
C LEU A 21 -15.25 9.80 -14.83
N SER A 22 -14.05 10.04 -14.28
CA SER A 22 -13.89 11.04 -13.22
C SER A 22 -12.55 11.74 -13.38
N PRO A 23 -12.46 13.08 -13.38
CA PRO A 23 -11.18 13.75 -13.33
C PRO A 23 -10.48 13.28 -12.05
N LEU A 24 -9.31 12.65 -12.21
CA LEU A 24 -8.47 12.23 -11.10
C LEU A 24 -8.34 13.40 -10.10
N PRO A 25 -8.40 13.17 -8.78
CA PRO A 25 -8.04 14.22 -7.84
C PRO A 25 -6.63 14.69 -8.22
N ARG A 26 -6.49 15.98 -8.56
CA ARG A 26 -5.18 16.57 -8.89
C ARG A 26 -4.25 16.28 -7.71
N ASP A 27 -2.98 15.94 -7.99
CA ASP A 27 -1.98 15.63 -6.96
C ASP A 27 -2.07 16.65 -5.82
N ARG A 28 -2.42 16.19 -4.62
CA ARG A 28 -2.70 17.06 -3.47
C ARG A 28 -1.50 17.93 -3.12
N TYR A 29 -0.27 17.45 -3.35
CA TYR A 29 0.93 18.26 -3.12
C TYR A 29 1.05 19.34 -4.19
N ALA A 30 0.89 18.98 -5.46
CA ALA A 30 0.91 19.95 -6.55
C ALA A 30 -0.15 21.05 -6.37
N GLN A 31 -1.35 20.70 -5.87
CA GLN A 31 -2.39 21.66 -5.53
C GLN A 31 -1.94 22.65 -4.44
N GLU A 32 -1.39 22.16 -3.32
CA GLU A 32 -0.93 23.01 -2.23
C GLU A 32 0.23 23.94 -2.65
N PHE A 33 1.18 23.43 -3.45
CA PHE A 33 2.24 24.28 -4.03
C PHE A 33 1.67 25.37 -4.95
N THR A 34 0.72 25.00 -5.82
CA THR A 34 0.08 25.94 -6.75
C THR A 34 -0.69 27.03 -5.99
N GLN A 35 -1.40 26.68 -4.91
CA GLN A 35 -2.10 27.66 -4.07
C GLN A 35 -1.15 28.71 -3.46
N ARG A 36 0.13 28.36 -3.29
CA ARG A 36 1.18 29.26 -2.80
C ARG A 36 1.93 30.01 -3.91
N GLY A 37 1.54 29.82 -5.17
CA GLY A 37 2.21 30.41 -6.33
C GLY A 37 3.54 29.74 -6.68
N TRP A 38 3.77 28.50 -6.24
CA TRP A 38 4.95 27.71 -6.59
C TRP A 38 4.63 26.77 -7.75
N GLU A 39 5.64 26.47 -8.55
CA GLU A 39 5.57 25.49 -9.62
C GLU A 39 6.07 24.14 -9.11
N SER A 40 5.40 23.05 -9.49
CA SER A 40 5.83 21.71 -9.11
C SER A 40 5.85 20.76 -10.30
N THR A 41 6.85 19.89 -10.33
CA THR A 41 6.95 18.77 -11.28
C THR A 41 6.99 17.47 -10.48
N THR A 42 6.07 16.55 -10.74
CA THR A 42 6.08 15.20 -10.13
C THR A 42 6.81 14.23 -11.06
N VAL A 43 7.82 13.54 -10.52
CA VAL A 43 8.49 12.42 -11.17
C VAL A 43 8.26 11.16 -10.34
N PRO A 44 7.47 10.20 -10.85
CA PRO A 44 7.29 8.92 -10.19
C PRO A 44 8.56 8.08 -10.21
N VAL A 45 9.02 7.70 -9.03
CA VAL A 45 10.30 6.99 -8.84
C VAL A 45 10.11 5.51 -8.56
N LEU A 46 8.90 5.09 -8.18
CA LEU A 46 8.57 3.71 -7.87
C LEU A 46 7.44 3.18 -8.76
N ALA A 47 7.30 1.86 -8.76
CA ALA A 47 6.22 1.15 -9.43
C ALA A 47 5.93 -0.17 -8.71
N PRO A 48 4.67 -0.64 -8.73
CA PRO A 48 4.37 -1.99 -8.29
C PRO A 48 4.94 -3.02 -9.27
N SER A 49 5.41 -4.13 -8.71
CA SER A 49 5.83 -5.33 -9.44
C SER A 49 5.03 -6.52 -8.92
N TRP A 50 4.36 -7.23 -9.83
CA TRP A 50 3.46 -8.33 -9.48
C TRP A 50 4.24 -9.62 -9.27
N LEU A 51 3.91 -10.33 -8.19
CA LEU A 51 4.62 -11.53 -7.76
C LEU A 51 3.71 -12.75 -7.81
N HIS A 52 4.33 -13.93 -7.98
CA HIS A 52 3.68 -15.24 -7.88
C HIS A 52 2.37 -15.36 -8.70
N ALA A 53 2.34 -14.83 -9.92
CA ALA A 53 1.13 -14.82 -10.76
C ALA A 53 0.51 -16.21 -10.92
N ASP A 54 1.31 -17.25 -11.15
CA ASP A 54 0.81 -18.62 -11.30
C ASP A 54 0.20 -19.15 -10.01
N THR A 55 0.88 -18.99 -8.87
CA THR A 55 0.37 -19.41 -7.56
C THR A 55 -0.88 -18.62 -7.16
N LEU A 56 -0.92 -17.32 -7.45
CA LEU A 56 -2.07 -16.47 -7.24
C LEU A 56 -3.27 -16.95 -8.06
N TYR A 57 -3.06 -17.19 -9.36
CA TYR A 57 -4.10 -17.71 -10.25
C TYR A 57 -4.61 -19.07 -9.79
N GLN A 58 -3.70 -20.01 -9.49
CA GLN A 58 -4.05 -21.35 -9.01
C GLN A 58 -4.81 -21.30 -7.69
N THR A 59 -4.41 -20.41 -6.77
CA THR A 59 -5.10 -20.21 -5.49
C THR A 59 -6.51 -19.70 -5.73
N LEU A 60 -6.67 -18.66 -6.54
CA LEU A 60 -7.99 -18.10 -6.87
C LEU A 60 -8.88 -19.09 -7.64
N GLN A 61 -8.30 -19.88 -8.54
CA GLN A 61 -8.97 -20.91 -9.32
C GLN A 61 -9.47 -22.05 -8.43
N ALA A 62 -8.67 -22.48 -7.46
CA ALA A 62 -9.04 -23.54 -6.51
C ALA A 62 -10.20 -23.15 -5.58
N GLY A 63 -10.45 -21.86 -5.40
CA GLY A 63 -11.50 -21.37 -4.52
C GLY A 63 -11.16 -21.49 -3.02
N PRO A 64 -12.07 -21.05 -2.13
CA PRO A 64 -11.86 -21.14 -0.69
C PRO A 64 -11.83 -22.58 -0.18
N GLY A 65 -12.72 -23.44 -0.72
CA GLY A 65 -12.85 -24.85 -0.31
C GLY A 65 -12.97 -25.01 1.21
N SER A 66 -12.40 -26.10 1.74
CA SER A 66 -12.21 -26.28 3.19
C SER A 66 -10.90 -25.65 3.69
N ARG A 67 -10.16 -24.93 2.84
CA ARG A 67 -8.80 -24.46 3.15
C ARG A 67 -8.77 -23.04 3.66
N TYR A 68 -9.61 -22.18 3.11
CA TYR A 68 -9.67 -20.76 3.43
C TYR A 68 -11.06 -20.39 3.90
N TRP A 69 -11.15 -19.88 5.13
CA TRP A 69 -12.43 -19.41 5.67
C TRP A 69 -12.63 -17.92 5.50
N GLY A 70 -11.58 -17.16 5.15
CA GLY A 70 -11.65 -15.71 4.98
C GLY A 70 -10.48 -15.17 4.16
N LEU A 71 -10.64 -13.96 3.64
CA LEU A 71 -9.67 -13.22 2.85
C LEU A 71 -9.21 -11.96 3.59
N VAL A 72 -7.95 -11.60 3.41
CA VAL A 72 -7.37 -10.37 3.95
C VAL A 72 -6.69 -9.58 2.84
N LEU A 73 -7.03 -8.28 2.73
CA LEU A 73 -6.42 -7.32 1.81
C LEU A 73 -6.12 -6.01 2.53
N THR A 74 -4.86 -5.73 2.85
CA THR A 74 -4.47 -4.52 3.57
C THR A 74 -4.01 -3.37 2.66
N SER A 75 -4.06 -3.55 1.34
CA SER A 75 -3.62 -2.59 0.35
C SER A 75 -4.37 -2.76 -0.96
N ALA A 76 -4.79 -1.64 -1.58
CA ALA A 76 -5.37 -1.65 -2.93
C ALA A 76 -4.43 -2.28 -3.97
N ARG A 77 -3.11 -2.26 -3.75
CA ARG A 77 -2.13 -2.91 -4.64
C ARG A 77 -2.28 -4.43 -4.68
N ALA A 78 -2.75 -5.06 -3.61
CA ALA A 78 -3.04 -6.49 -3.62
C ALA A 78 -4.26 -6.79 -4.52
N VAL A 79 -5.27 -5.90 -4.52
CA VAL A 79 -6.41 -5.98 -5.46
C VAL A 79 -5.92 -5.81 -6.90
N GLU A 80 -5.08 -4.80 -7.16
CA GLU A 80 -4.50 -4.57 -8.48
C GLU A 80 -3.70 -5.78 -8.98
N ALA A 81 -2.94 -6.44 -8.11
CA ALA A 81 -2.22 -7.68 -8.44
C ALA A 81 -3.16 -8.81 -8.86
N ILE A 82 -4.29 -8.98 -8.15
CA ILE A 82 -5.33 -9.95 -8.54
C ILE A 82 -5.92 -9.58 -9.91
N CYS A 83 -6.24 -8.30 -10.14
CA CYS A 83 -6.75 -7.84 -11.43
C CYS A 83 -5.75 -8.11 -12.57
N ALA A 84 -4.48 -7.78 -12.36
CA ALA A 84 -3.41 -8.02 -13.33
C ALA A 84 -3.24 -9.51 -13.63
N CYS A 85 -3.38 -10.37 -12.61
CA CYS A 85 -3.33 -11.82 -12.74
C CYS A 85 -4.49 -12.38 -13.58
N LEU A 86 -5.71 -11.87 -13.40
CA LEU A 86 -6.90 -12.43 -14.05
C LEU A 86 -7.03 -12.06 -15.54
N LYS A 87 -6.31 -11.02 -16.02
CA LYS A 87 -6.26 -10.46 -17.39
C LYS A 87 -7.60 -9.99 -17.99
N VAL A 88 -8.69 -10.71 -17.74
CA VAL A 88 -10.10 -10.42 -18.06
C VAL A 88 -10.90 -10.62 -16.79
N LYS A 89 -12.05 -9.94 -16.62
CA LYS A 89 -12.91 -10.13 -15.45
C LYS A 89 -13.50 -11.54 -15.46
N GLN A 90 -12.87 -12.49 -14.76
CA GLN A 90 -13.34 -13.86 -14.60
C GLN A 90 -14.38 -13.93 -13.48
N THR A 91 -15.56 -13.36 -13.72
CA THR A 91 -16.66 -13.29 -12.75
C THR A 91 -17.03 -14.66 -12.19
N THR A 92 -17.02 -15.72 -13.01
CA THR A 92 -17.27 -17.09 -12.56
C THR A 92 -16.24 -17.59 -11.55
N LEU A 93 -14.96 -17.26 -11.74
CA LEU A 93 -13.88 -17.65 -10.83
C LEU A 93 -13.96 -16.88 -9.52
N LEU A 94 -14.40 -15.62 -9.53
CA LEU A 94 -14.55 -14.82 -8.31
C LEU A 94 -15.85 -15.13 -7.55
N ALA A 95 -16.88 -15.62 -8.24
CA ALA A 95 -18.17 -15.97 -7.63
C ALA A 95 -18.04 -17.04 -6.52
N GLN A 96 -17.09 -17.97 -6.64
CA GLN A 96 -16.85 -18.97 -5.59
C GLN A 96 -16.28 -18.39 -4.28
N TRP A 97 -15.79 -17.14 -4.31
CA TRP A 97 -15.28 -16.41 -3.15
C TRP A 97 -16.31 -15.47 -2.53
N TYR A 98 -17.52 -15.37 -3.11
CA TYR A 98 -18.53 -14.39 -2.73
C TYR A 98 -18.97 -14.51 -1.26
N ASP A 99 -19.16 -15.73 -0.77
CA ASP A 99 -19.55 -15.99 0.62
C ASP A 99 -18.36 -15.95 1.60
N THR A 100 -17.13 -15.73 1.10
CA THR A 100 -15.92 -15.68 1.94
C THR A 100 -15.81 -14.29 2.59
N PRO A 101 -15.80 -14.17 3.93
CA PRO A 101 -15.58 -12.89 4.62
C PRO A 101 -14.30 -12.21 4.16
N LEU A 102 -14.40 -10.91 3.81
CA LEU A 102 -13.29 -10.13 3.31
C LEU A 102 -12.91 -9.01 4.28
N PHE A 103 -11.71 -9.10 4.84
CA PHE A 103 -11.17 -8.15 5.80
C PHE A 103 -10.18 -7.21 5.12
N VAL A 104 -10.35 -5.92 5.32
CA VAL A 104 -9.51 -4.89 4.67
C VAL A 104 -9.02 -3.84 5.64
N VAL A 105 -7.98 -3.09 5.23
CA VAL A 105 -7.57 -1.84 5.89
C VAL A 105 -7.77 -0.67 4.93
N GLY A 106 -8.56 0.32 5.35
CA GLY A 106 -8.76 1.58 4.66
C GLY A 106 -9.82 1.54 3.54
N GLU A 107 -10.53 2.66 3.40
CA GLU A 107 -11.62 2.85 2.43
C GLU A 107 -11.19 2.67 0.97
N ASN A 108 -9.92 3.00 0.67
CA ASN A 108 -9.40 2.79 -0.67
C ASN A 108 -9.33 1.29 -1.04
N THR A 109 -8.86 0.46 -0.10
CA THR A 109 -8.78 -0.99 -0.30
C THR A 109 -10.18 -1.60 -0.33
N ALA A 110 -11.10 -1.13 0.51
CA ALA A 110 -12.49 -1.58 0.52
C ALA A 110 -13.19 -1.36 -0.83
N ARG A 111 -13.12 -0.14 -1.38
CA ARG A 111 -13.70 0.18 -2.69
C ARG A 111 -13.07 -0.64 -3.81
N ALA A 112 -11.75 -0.82 -3.76
CA ALA A 112 -11.06 -1.64 -4.75
C ALA A 112 -11.52 -3.10 -4.69
N ALA A 113 -11.60 -3.66 -3.49
CA ALA A 113 -12.07 -5.01 -3.24
C ALA A 113 -13.53 -5.24 -3.69
N GLN A 114 -14.45 -4.32 -3.37
CA GLN A 114 -15.85 -4.39 -3.83
C GLN A 114 -15.96 -4.32 -5.35
N SER A 115 -15.11 -3.53 -6.02
CA SER A 115 -15.08 -3.46 -7.49
C SER A 115 -14.68 -4.80 -8.12
N LEU A 116 -13.79 -5.54 -7.45
CA LEU A 116 -13.29 -6.83 -7.90
C LEU A 116 -14.25 -7.98 -7.59
N PHE A 117 -14.59 -8.17 -6.31
CA PHE A 117 -15.39 -9.30 -5.82
C PHE A 117 -16.91 -9.10 -5.96
N GLY A 118 -17.36 -7.85 -6.17
CA GLY A 118 -18.76 -7.49 -6.34
C GLY A 118 -19.27 -6.58 -5.22
N ALA A 119 -20.26 -5.73 -5.54
CA ALA A 119 -20.78 -4.72 -4.62
C ALA A 119 -21.45 -5.31 -3.36
N ASN A 120 -21.94 -6.54 -3.45
CA ASN A 120 -22.59 -7.24 -2.34
C ASN A 120 -21.60 -8.04 -1.47
N GLN A 121 -20.29 -7.99 -1.78
CA GLN A 121 -19.27 -8.64 -0.96
C GLN A 121 -19.30 -8.03 0.45
N ILE A 122 -19.36 -8.90 1.47
CA ILE A 122 -19.28 -8.46 2.87
C ILE A 122 -17.84 -8.07 3.18
N VAL A 123 -17.55 -6.78 3.08
CA VAL A 123 -16.26 -6.17 3.40
C VAL A 123 -16.28 -5.61 4.82
N GLN A 124 -15.27 -5.94 5.61
CA GLN A 124 -15.14 -5.52 7.00
C GLN A 124 -13.75 -4.94 7.29
N GLY A 125 -13.65 -4.17 8.36
CA GLY A 125 -12.38 -3.66 8.85
C GLY A 125 -11.87 -2.40 8.16
N GLN A 126 -12.58 -1.83 7.18
CA GLN A 126 -12.16 -0.63 6.44
C GLN A 126 -11.81 0.57 7.35
N ASN A 127 -12.41 0.63 8.54
CA ASN A 127 -12.22 1.67 9.54
C ASN A 127 -11.18 1.34 10.62
N THR A 128 -10.53 0.16 10.56
CA THR A 128 -9.57 -0.29 11.57
C THR A 128 -8.27 0.51 11.55
N GLY A 129 -7.96 1.25 10.48
CA GLY A 129 -6.82 2.18 10.41
C GLY A 129 -5.42 1.53 10.35
N ASN A 130 -5.20 0.40 11.02
CA ASN A 130 -3.93 -0.34 11.00
C ASN A 130 -4.10 -1.86 11.21
N ALA A 131 -3.00 -2.59 11.05
CA ALA A 131 -2.93 -4.05 11.17
C ALA A 131 -3.32 -4.61 12.55
N VAL A 132 -3.00 -3.91 13.65
CA VAL A 132 -3.30 -4.39 15.01
C VAL A 132 -4.81 -4.36 15.25
N GLN A 133 -5.43 -3.22 14.94
CA GLN A 133 -6.87 -3.04 15.07
C GLN A 133 -7.66 -3.97 14.13
N LEU A 134 -7.13 -4.25 12.93
CA LEU A 134 -7.73 -5.24 12.04
C LEU A 134 -7.68 -6.66 12.63
N ALA A 135 -6.55 -7.07 13.22
CA ALA A 135 -6.45 -8.37 13.86
C ALA A 135 -7.45 -8.52 15.02
N ASP A 136 -7.57 -7.48 15.86
CA ASP A 136 -8.54 -7.47 16.96
C ASP A 136 -10.00 -7.55 16.45
N HIS A 137 -10.32 -6.85 15.35
CA HIS A 137 -11.62 -6.94 14.67
C HIS A 137 -11.90 -8.36 14.16
N ILE A 138 -10.92 -9.00 13.53
CA ILE A 138 -11.02 -10.38 13.06
C ILE A 138 -11.27 -11.33 14.24
N GLY A 139 -10.53 -11.17 15.35
CA GLY A 139 -10.75 -11.98 16.55
C GLY A 139 -12.16 -11.80 17.14
N GLN A 140 -12.72 -10.58 17.12
CA GLN A 140 -14.10 -10.33 17.51
C GLN A 140 -15.10 -11.00 16.56
N TYR A 141 -14.88 -10.90 15.25
CA TYR A 141 -15.71 -11.55 14.25
C TYR A 141 -15.80 -13.06 14.49
N ILE A 142 -14.65 -13.73 14.73
CA ILE A 142 -14.60 -15.16 15.00
C ILE A 142 -15.38 -15.53 16.27
N ARG A 143 -15.20 -14.77 17.37
CA ARG A 143 -15.93 -15.00 18.62
C ARG A 143 -17.44 -14.90 18.42
N ASN A 144 -17.90 -13.85 17.74
CA ASN A 144 -19.33 -13.64 17.48
C ASN A 144 -19.91 -14.76 16.63
N TYR A 145 -19.20 -15.15 15.56
CA TYR A 145 -19.59 -16.24 14.68
C TYR A 145 -19.74 -17.56 15.44
N ASN A 146 -18.75 -17.90 16.29
CA ASN A 146 -18.78 -19.12 17.08
C ASN A 146 -19.90 -19.10 18.14
N SER A 147 -20.16 -17.97 18.81
CA SER A 147 -21.28 -17.83 19.75
C SER A 147 -22.63 -18.07 19.09
N THR A 148 -22.87 -17.49 17.90
CA THR A 148 -24.12 -17.70 17.14
C THR A 148 -24.30 -19.15 16.67
N ASN A 149 -23.20 -19.86 16.41
CA ASN A 149 -23.22 -21.28 16.07
C ASN A 149 -23.52 -22.18 17.28
N CYS A 150 -23.15 -21.77 18.50
CA CYS A 150 -23.43 -22.52 19.72
C CYS A 150 -24.89 -22.39 20.18
N GLU A 151 -25.52 -21.23 20.02
CA GLU A 151 -26.91 -20.99 20.45
C GLU A 151 -27.97 -21.71 19.59
N THR A 152 -27.61 -22.15 18.38
CA THR A 152 -28.52 -22.85 17.45
C THR A 152 -28.53 -24.38 17.59
N HIS A 153 -27.87 -24.94 18.62
CA HIS A 153 -27.94 -26.37 18.97
C HIS A 153 -29.22 -26.77 19.71
N ASN A 154 -30.39 -26.37 19.21
CA ASN A 154 -31.68 -26.98 19.56
C ASN A 154 -32.17 -27.79 18.35
N PRO A 155 -32.31 -29.14 18.43
CA PRO A 155 -32.44 -30.00 17.25
C PRO A 155 -33.81 -29.95 16.54
N VAL A 156 -34.62 -28.91 16.75
CA VAL A 156 -35.90 -28.75 16.07
C VAL A 156 -36.12 -27.28 15.71
N GLN A 157 -35.52 -26.80 14.63
CA GLN A 157 -36.14 -25.72 13.86
C GLN A 157 -35.88 -25.88 12.36
N ALA A 158 -37.00 -25.86 11.66
CA ALA A 158 -37.19 -26.17 10.26
C ALA A 158 -36.47 -25.20 9.31
N CYS A 159 -35.44 -25.69 8.63
CA CYS A 159 -35.19 -25.53 7.19
C CYS A 159 -33.82 -26.19 6.95
N GLY A 160 -33.70 -27.06 5.94
CA GLY A 160 -32.54 -27.94 5.71
C GLY A 160 -31.21 -27.27 5.34
N GLN A 161 -30.86 -26.14 5.95
CA GLN A 161 -29.56 -25.51 5.82
C GLN A 161 -28.68 -25.89 7.01
N ARG A 162 -27.67 -26.72 6.74
CA ARG A 162 -26.62 -27.06 7.71
C ARG A 162 -25.86 -25.78 8.04
N LEU A 163 -25.83 -25.36 9.31
CA LEU A 163 -24.99 -24.24 9.71
C LEU A 163 -23.52 -24.54 9.36
N PRO A 164 -22.79 -23.58 8.79
CA PRO A 164 -21.37 -23.75 8.49
C PRO A 164 -20.57 -24.04 9.77
N PRO A 165 -19.48 -24.84 9.71
CA PRO A 165 -18.72 -25.25 10.88
C PRO A 165 -18.12 -24.04 11.62
N PRO A 166 -17.92 -24.12 12.95
CA PRO A 166 -17.28 -23.04 13.72
C PRO A 166 -15.89 -22.72 13.16
N LEU A 167 -15.54 -21.44 13.17
CA LEU A 167 -14.25 -20.97 12.69
C LEU A 167 -13.15 -21.39 13.69
N PRO A 168 -12.02 -21.93 13.21
CA PRO A 168 -10.99 -22.46 14.08
C PRO A 168 -10.31 -21.34 14.86
N VAL A 169 -10.33 -21.45 16.18
CA VAL A 169 -9.38 -20.80 17.08
C VAL A 169 -8.53 -21.92 17.63
N VAL A 170 -7.27 -22.00 17.20
CA VAL A 170 -6.34 -23.00 17.74
C VAL A 170 -6.05 -22.59 19.19
N THR A 171 -6.67 -23.28 20.14
CA THR A 171 -6.36 -23.13 21.57
C THR A 171 -5.22 -24.09 21.94
N GLU A 172 -4.51 -23.84 23.06
CA GLU A 172 -3.44 -24.74 23.55
C GLU A 172 -3.88 -26.22 23.65
N GLN A 173 -5.17 -26.48 23.88
CA GLN A 173 -5.72 -27.85 23.94
C GLN A 173 -5.72 -28.58 22.59
N CYS A 174 -5.69 -27.86 21.45
CA CYS A 174 -5.65 -28.47 20.10
C CYS A 174 -4.26 -28.98 19.71
N HIS A 175 -3.18 -28.44 20.29
CA HIS A 175 -1.81 -28.85 19.96
C HIS A 175 -1.50 -30.29 20.37
N THR A 176 -2.12 -30.79 21.43
CA THR A 176 -1.87 -32.16 21.94
C THR A 176 -2.53 -33.23 21.07
N MET A 177 -3.70 -32.95 20.48
CA MET A 177 -4.42 -33.90 19.62
C MET A 177 -3.83 -34.03 18.21
N LEU A 178 -3.26 -32.97 17.65
CA LEU A 178 -2.71 -32.99 16.28
C LEU A 178 -1.36 -33.73 16.16
N ARG A 179 -0.71 -34.08 17.27
CA ARG A 179 0.57 -34.81 17.27
C ARG A 179 0.43 -36.34 17.18
N SER A 180 -0.78 -36.89 17.35
CA SER A 180 -0.97 -38.35 17.46
C SER A 180 -1.50 -39.04 16.21
N HIS A 181 -1.77 -38.33 15.11
CA HIS A 181 -2.32 -38.93 13.88
C HIS A 181 -1.49 -38.53 12.66
N SER A 182 -0.59 -39.43 12.26
CA SER A 182 0.10 -39.40 10.97
C SER A 182 -0.84 -39.87 9.86
N HIS A 183 -1.61 -38.93 9.28
CA HIS A 183 -2.10 -38.99 7.91
C HIS A 183 -2.57 -37.59 7.51
N LEU A 184 -2.00 -37.03 6.45
CA LEU A 184 -2.33 -35.72 5.88
C LEU A 184 -3.84 -35.63 5.57
N ASP A 185 -4.52 -34.53 6.01
CA ASP A 185 -5.62 -33.83 5.27
C ASP A 185 -6.57 -32.92 6.09
N HIS A 186 -6.34 -32.66 7.38
CA HIS A 186 -7.12 -31.65 8.13
C HIS A 186 -6.23 -30.57 8.76
N LEU A 187 -5.54 -29.79 7.90
CA LEU A 187 -5.06 -28.48 8.33
C LEU A 187 -6.29 -27.62 8.67
N ALA A 188 -6.29 -27.02 9.87
CA ALA A 188 -7.34 -26.08 10.24
C ALA A 188 -7.46 -25.00 9.15
N PRO A 189 -8.69 -24.63 8.73
CA PRO A 189 -8.85 -23.62 7.70
C PRO A 189 -8.19 -22.32 8.15
N SER A 190 -7.62 -21.60 7.19
CA SER A 190 -6.81 -20.40 7.47
C SER A 190 -7.39 -19.15 6.82
N LEU A 191 -6.97 -17.98 7.31
CA LEU A 191 -7.14 -16.73 6.58
C LEU A 191 -6.14 -16.68 5.43
N LEU A 192 -6.61 -16.44 4.22
CA LEU A 192 -5.74 -16.17 3.08
C LEU A 192 -5.43 -14.67 3.01
N PHE A 193 -4.16 -14.32 3.20
CA PHE A 193 -3.68 -12.95 3.19
C PHE A 193 -2.83 -12.67 1.94
N PHE A 194 -3.35 -11.85 1.02
CA PHE A 194 -2.57 -11.35 -0.11
C PHE A 194 -1.78 -10.10 0.31
N SER A 195 -0.47 -10.25 0.45
CA SER A 195 0.40 -9.24 1.08
C SER A 195 1.45 -8.68 0.12
N SER A 196 2.24 -7.70 0.60
CA SER A 196 3.46 -7.27 -0.09
C SER A 196 4.66 -8.15 0.30
N ALA A 197 5.65 -8.32 -0.59
CA ALA A 197 6.88 -9.04 -0.23
C ALA A 197 7.62 -8.36 0.94
N ILE A 198 7.67 -7.03 0.93
CA ILE A 198 8.24 -6.21 2.01
C ILE A 198 7.11 -5.68 2.88
N ARG A 199 7.05 -6.12 4.15
CA ARG A 199 6.02 -5.72 5.11
C ARG A 199 6.49 -5.96 6.55
N ARG A 200 5.81 -5.32 7.49
CA ARG A 200 5.91 -5.68 8.91
C ARG A 200 5.04 -6.92 9.18
N PRO A 201 5.50 -7.90 9.95
CA PRO A 201 4.73 -9.11 10.26
C PRO A 201 3.61 -8.87 11.29
N THR A 202 3.33 -7.62 11.66
CA THR A 202 2.42 -7.23 12.75
C THR A 202 1.05 -7.89 12.68
N LEU A 203 0.42 -7.93 11.49
CA LEU A 203 -0.89 -8.55 11.32
C LEU A 203 -0.85 -10.06 11.56
N VAL A 204 0.10 -10.74 10.92
CA VAL A 204 0.25 -12.20 10.99
C VAL A 204 0.61 -12.63 12.42
N ASN A 205 1.52 -11.91 13.08
CA ASN A 205 1.89 -12.19 14.46
C ASN A 205 0.68 -12.03 15.39
N ARG A 206 -0.03 -10.91 15.30
CA ARG A 206 -1.19 -10.63 16.16
C ARG A 206 -2.34 -11.63 15.95
N LEU A 207 -2.57 -12.08 14.71
CA LEU A 207 -3.54 -13.14 14.41
C LEU A 207 -3.08 -14.50 14.96
N SER A 208 -1.80 -14.81 14.83
CA SER A 208 -1.20 -16.04 15.38
C SER A 208 -1.28 -16.08 16.91
N ASP A 209 -1.03 -14.96 17.58
CA ASP A 209 -1.18 -14.81 19.04
C ASP A 209 -2.62 -15.06 19.51
N GLN A 210 -3.61 -14.87 18.62
CA GLN A 210 -5.03 -15.15 18.86
C GLN A 210 -5.44 -16.57 18.43
N GLY A 211 -4.49 -17.43 18.04
CA GLY A 211 -4.76 -18.79 17.58
C GLY A 211 -5.35 -18.87 16.17
N VAL A 212 -5.25 -17.80 15.37
CA VAL A 212 -5.78 -17.74 14.01
C VAL A 212 -4.71 -18.16 13.01
N ALA A 213 -4.94 -19.24 12.28
CA ALA A 213 -4.06 -19.69 11.21
C ALA A 213 -4.15 -18.72 10.00
N VAL A 214 -2.99 -18.30 9.48
CA VAL A 214 -2.90 -17.42 8.31
C VAL A 214 -2.05 -18.07 7.23
N THR A 215 -2.61 -18.25 6.03
CA THR A 215 -1.86 -18.54 4.82
C THR A 215 -1.54 -17.23 4.12
N GLU A 216 -0.27 -16.88 4.08
CA GLU A 216 0.16 -15.63 3.48
C GLU A 216 0.76 -15.84 2.08
N LEU A 217 0.27 -15.08 1.11
CA LEU A 217 0.79 -15.06 -0.25
C LEU A 217 1.20 -13.63 -0.64
N PRO A 218 2.51 -13.32 -0.72
CA PRO A 218 2.97 -12.06 -1.26
C PRO A 218 2.63 -11.96 -2.75
N VAL A 219 1.81 -10.97 -3.16
CA VAL A 219 1.34 -10.83 -4.56
C VAL A 219 1.91 -9.60 -5.26
N TYR A 220 2.58 -8.71 -4.53
CA TYR A 220 3.25 -7.57 -5.10
C TYR A 220 4.46 -7.14 -4.28
N THR A 221 5.33 -6.37 -4.90
CA THR A 221 6.37 -5.58 -4.22
C THR A 221 6.47 -4.21 -4.88
N ILE A 222 7.20 -3.29 -4.26
CA ILE A 222 7.51 -1.98 -4.83
C ILE A 222 8.95 -2.00 -5.33
N GLN A 223 9.18 -1.55 -6.55
CA GLN A 223 10.49 -1.47 -7.18
C GLN A 223 10.71 -0.07 -7.77
N PRO A 224 11.98 0.32 -8.02
CA PRO A 224 12.28 1.48 -8.87
C PRO A 224 11.54 1.36 -10.21
N ARG A 225 10.96 2.47 -10.67
CA ARG A 225 10.31 2.52 -11.97
C ARG A 225 11.35 2.31 -13.07
N ALA A 226 11.04 1.50 -14.08
CA ALA A 226 11.97 1.24 -15.19
C ALA A 226 12.42 2.51 -15.93
N THR A 227 11.55 3.53 -16.00
CA THR A 227 11.84 4.82 -16.64
C THR A 227 12.41 5.88 -15.70
N VAL A 228 12.65 5.56 -14.41
CA VAL A 228 13.02 6.57 -13.39
C VAL A 228 14.21 7.41 -13.81
N GLN A 229 15.24 6.79 -14.39
CA GLN A 229 16.43 7.49 -14.86
C GLN A 229 16.08 8.48 -15.98
N ALA A 230 15.40 8.02 -17.03
CA ALA A 230 15.04 8.85 -18.18
C ALA A 230 14.07 9.99 -17.79
N ASP A 231 13.12 9.72 -16.89
CA ASP A 231 12.13 10.70 -16.41
C ASP A 231 12.82 11.80 -15.57
N LEU A 232 13.80 11.42 -14.73
CA LEU A 232 14.62 12.36 -13.96
C LEU A 232 15.55 13.17 -14.84
N GLU A 233 16.26 12.54 -15.78
CA GLU A 233 17.13 13.22 -16.74
C GLU A 233 16.33 14.25 -17.55
N ALA A 234 15.14 13.87 -18.03
CA ALA A 234 14.24 14.77 -18.72
C ALA A 234 13.80 15.93 -17.83
N ALA A 235 13.48 15.69 -16.55
CA ALA A 235 13.10 16.76 -15.61
C ALA A 235 14.26 17.73 -15.33
N LEU A 236 15.46 17.22 -15.10
CA LEU A 236 16.64 18.01 -14.74
C LEU A 236 17.26 18.76 -15.93
N THR A 237 16.98 18.32 -17.17
CA THR A 237 17.47 18.97 -18.40
C THR A 237 16.44 19.88 -19.08
N ARG A 238 15.14 19.74 -18.76
CA ARG A 238 14.07 20.58 -19.34
C ARG A 238 14.26 22.08 -19.11
N SER A 239 15.04 22.47 -18.10
CA SER A 239 15.40 23.86 -17.83
C SER A 239 16.48 24.44 -18.76
N ASP A 240 17.15 23.62 -19.57
CA ASP A 240 18.32 23.99 -20.38
C ASP A 240 17.96 24.38 -21.83
N GLN A 241 16.67 24.51 -22.18
CA GLN A 241 16.23 24.94 -23.52
C GLN A 241 16.43 26.43 -23.80
N SER A 242 16.85 27.22 -22.80
CA SER A 242 17.42 28.55 -23.03
C SER A 242 18.93 28.42 -23.07
N ALA A 243 19.54 28.66 -24.24
CA ALA A 243 20.97 28.55 -24.54
C ALA A 243 21.89 29.52 -23.74
N ILE A 244 21.44 29.97 -22.58
CA ILE A 244 22.21 30.73 -21.60
C ILE A 244 22.72 29.71 -20.59
N LYS A 245 24.04 29.68 -20.35
CA LYS A 245 24.65 29.00 -19.20
C LYS A 245 23.99 29.50 -17.92
N THR A 246 22.89 28.92 -17.51
CA THR A 246 22.18 29.32 -16.29
C THR A 246 22.93 28.72 -15.11
N THR A 247 23.37 29.60 -14.21
CA THR A 247 23.93 29.23 -12.90
C THR A 247 22.84 28.81 -11.90
N HIS A 248 21.57 28.94 -12.28
CA HIS A 248 20.41 28.64 -11.45
C HIS A 248 19.90 27.22 -11.70
N PRO A 249 19.48 26.50 -10.65
CA PRO A 249 19.03 25.12 -10.80
C PRO A 249 17.71 25.03 -11.59
N PRO A 250 17.40 23.87 -12.21
CA PRO A 250 16.06 23.59 -12.76
C PRO A 250 14.95 23.72 -11.72
N TYR A 251 15.29 23.42 -10.46
CA TYR A 251 14.39 23.39 -9.32
C TYR A 251 15.08 24.00 -8.11
N ASP A 252 14.34 24.70 -7.28
CA ASP A 252 14.84 25.27 -6.03
C ASP A 252 14.77 24.24 -4.89
N TRP A 253 13.87 23.25 -5.01
CA TRP A 253 13.68 22.15 -4.07
C TRP A 253 13.54 20.79 -4.75
N VAL A 254 14.05 19.75 -4.08
CA VAL A 254 13.70 18.34 -4.32
C VAL A 254 13.06 17.76 -3.06
N VAL A 255 11.92 17.09 -3.23
CA VAL A 255 11.17 16.48 -2.13
C VAL A 255 11.19 14.96 -2.24
N PHE A 256 11.68 14.28 -1.20
CA PHE A 256 11.67 12.82 -1.08
C PHE A 256 10.55 12.33 -0.17
N PHE A 257 9.79 11.33 -0.65
CA PHE A 257 8.59 10.84 0.03
C PHE A 257 8.77 9.49 0.73
N SER A 258 9.89 8.80 0.52
CA SER A 258 10.18 7.53 1.21
C SER A 258 11.66 7.14 1.06
N PRO A 259 12.22 6.31 1.95
CA PRO A 259 13.55 5.72 1.79
C PRO A 259 13.76 5.03 0.44
N SER A 260 12.79 4.24 -0.04
CA SER A 260 12.90 3.57 -1.35
C SER A 260 12.89 4.55 -2.52
N GLY A 261 12.16 5.67 -2.41
CA GLY A 261 12.20 6.73 -3.42
C GLY A 261 13.54 7.45 -3.45
N VAL A 262 14.20 7.60 -2.29
CA VAL A 262 15.58 8.10 -2.19
C VAL A 262 16.53 7.19 -2.97
N ASP A 263 16.49 5.89 -2.68
CA ASP A 263 17.35 4.90 -3.33
C ASP A 263 17.15 4.82 -4.85
N ALA A 264 15.91 5.00 -5.30
CA ALA A 264 15.57 4.96 -6.72
C ALA A 264 16.05 6.21 -7.49
N ALA A 265 16.01 7.39 -6.85
CA ALA A 265 16.23 8.66 -7.55
C ALA A 265 17.63 9.25 -7.39
N LEU A 266 18.24 9.10 -6.20
CA LEU A 266 19.54 9.73 -5.93
C LEU A 266 20.68 9.29 -6.86
N PRO A 267 20.79 8.02 -7.30
CA PRO A 267 21.83 7.64 -8.25
C PRO A 267 21.82 8.48 -9.54
N THR A 268 20.63 8.81 -10.06
CA THR A 268 20.50 9.67 -11.25
C THR A 268 20.76 11.13 -10.92
N ILE A 269 20.23 11.63 -9.80
CA ILE A 269 20.42 13.03 -9.38
C ILE A 269 21.89 13.34 -9.10
N ALA A 270 22.62 12.41 -8.48
CA ALA A 270 24.03 12.56 -8.14
C ALA A 270 24.95 12.70 -9.36
N ASN A 271 24.54 12.24 -10.54
CA ASN A 271 25.29 12.45 -11.78
C ASN A 271 25.47 13.95 -12.12
N TYR A 272 24.65 14.83 -11.52
CA TYR A 272 24.69 16.27 -11.71
C TYR A 272 25.46 17.01 -10.61
N GLN A 273 26.12 16.31 -9.67
CA GLN A 273 26.84 16.92 -8.55
C GLN A 273 27.95 17.91 -8.96
N CYS A 274 28.50 17.77 -10.16
CA CYS A 274 29.52 18.68 -10.70
C CYS A 274 28.94 20.00 -11.24
N ARG A 275 27.62 20.12 -11.34
CA ARG A 275 26.95 21.35 -11.79
C ARG A 275 26.90 22.35 -10.65
N GLU A 276 27.24 23.61 -10.92
CA GLU A 276 27.20 24.67 -9.91
C GLU A 276 25.83 24.80 -9.23
N TRP A 277 24.76 24.64 -10.01
CA TRP A 277 23.41 24.73 -9.49
C TRP A 277 23.04 23.63 -8.48
N PHE A 278 23.72 22.48 -8.53
CA PHE A 278 23.47 21.37 -7.61
C PHE A 278 23.78 21.75 -6.17
N LYS A 279 24.77 22.63 -5.95
CA LYS A 279 25.14 23.12 -4.62
C LYS A 279 24.05 23.95 -3.96
N ASN A 280 23.15 24.54 -4.77
CA ASN A 280 22.04 25.37 -4.30
C ASN A 280 20.72 24.60 -4.23
N LEU A 281 20.72 23.29 -4.50
CA LEU A 281 19.53 22.46 -4.49
C LEU A 281 19.13 22.14 -3.04
N ARG A 282 17.95 22.63 -2.61
CA ARG A 282 17.43 22.34 -1.28
C ARG A 282 16.67 21.01 -1.26
N VAL A 283 16.78 20.29 -0.17
CA VAL A 283 16.20 18.96 0.01
C VAL A 283 15.15 18.99 1.12
N ALA A 284 13.96 18.48 0.82
CA ALA A 284 12.93 18.23 1.81
C ALA A 284 12.63 16.73 1.90
N ALA A 285 12.37 16.25 3.11
CA ALA A 285 11.90 14.91 3.38
C ALA A 285 10.48 14.95 3.96
N ILE A 286 9.60 14.05 3.52
CA ILE A 286 8.21 14.00 4.01
C ILE A 286 8.08 13.54 5.48
N GLY A 287 9.18 13.13 6.11
CA GLY A 287 9.17 12.69 7.49
C GLY A 287 10.51 12.12 7.96
N PRO A 288 10.62 11.79 9.25
CA PRO A 288 11.88 11.47 9.91
C PRO A 288 12.56 10.22 9.36
N THR A 289 11.79 9.19 8.96
CA THR A 289 12.37 7.96 8.39
C THR A 289 13.07 8.23 7.06
N THR A 290 12.49 9.07 6.21
CA THR A 290 13.12 9.45 4.92
C THR A 290 14.35 10.33 5.16
N ALA A 291 14.28 11.26 6.12
CA ALA A 291 15.40 12.12 6.48
C ALA A 291 16.58 11.32 7.05
N GLN A 292 16.31 10.37 7.95
CA GLN A 292 17.33 9.48 8.50
C GLN A 292 18.00 8.64 7.40
N HIS A 293 17.24 8.19 6.40
CA HIS A 293 17.78 7.40 5.29
C HIS A 293 18.67 8.23 4.34
N LEU A 294 18.26 9.48 4.02
CA LEU A 294 19.12 10.46 3.34
C LEU A 294 20.42 10.71 4.14
N GLN A 295 20.23 10.84 5.45
CA GLN A 295 21.18 10.81 6.53
C GLN A 295 22.31 9.80 6.34
N ASP A 296 21.94 8.56 6.66
CA ASP A 296 22.86 7.46 6.90
C ASP A 296 23.51 6.94 5.63
N ARG A 297 22.77 6.99 4.51
CA ARG A 297 23.21 6.36 3.26
C ARG A 297 23.91 7.32 2.31
N TYR A 298 23.54 8.59 2.34
CA TYR A 298 24.02 9.58 1.37
C TYR A 298 24.68 10.80 2.02
N GLY A 299 24.65 10.91 3.35
CA GLY A 299 25.21 12.08 4.05
C GLY A 299 24.45 13.38 3.77
N ILE A 300 23.21 13.29 3.30
CA ILE A 300 22.38 14.45 2.95
C ILE A 300 21.48 14.79 4.13
N SER A 301 21.70 15.97 4.72
CA SER A 301 20.79 16.57 5.71
C SER A 301 19.71 17.40 4.99
N PRO A 302 18.42 17.01 5.04
CA PRO A 302 17.35 17.83 4.49
C PRO A 302 17.19 19.14 5.26
N GLN A 303 16.97 20.24 4.54
CA GLN A 303 16.62 21.54 5.13
C GLN A 303 15.21 21.52 5.75
N VAL A 304 14.33 20.64 5.27
CA VAL A 304 12.97 20.46 5.80
C VAL A 304 12.71 18.98 6.04
N ILE A 305 12.16 18.68 7.22
CA ILE A 305 11.66 17.35 7.58
C ILE A 305 10.23 17.54 8.06
N ALA A 306 9.25 17.19 7.22
CA ALA A 306 7.85 17.43 7.55
C ALA A 306 7.45 16.77 8.87
N SER A 307 6.94 17.57 9.80
CA SER A 307 6.47 17.09 11.11
C SER A 307 5.26 16.16 10.99
N CYS A 308 4.44 16.37 9.94
CA CYS A 308 3.30 15.55 9.58
C CYS A 308 3.33 15.28 8.08
N PRO A 309 3.13 14.03 7.60
CA PRO A 309 3.23 13.68 6.19
C PRO A 309 1.97 14.12 5.39
N THR A 310 1.64 15.41 5.47
CA THR A 310 0.53 16.04 4.77
C THR A 310 1.05 17.15 3.86
N ALA A 311 0.35 17.39 2.76
CA ALA A 311 0.74 18.41 1.79
C ALA A 311 0.76 19.83 2.40
N PRO A 312 -0.25 20.30 3.15
CA PRO A 312 -0.23 21.65 3.72
C PRO A 312 0.94 21.86 4.69
N GLN A 313 1.24 20.85 5.52
CA GLN A 313 2.32 20.95 6.50
C GLN A 313 3.69 21.05 5.83
N LEU A 314 3.95 20.18 4.84
CA LEU A 314 5.21 20.22 4.08
C LEU A 314 5.42 21.58 3.41
N VAL A 315 4.38 22.10 2.72
CA VAL A 315 4.45 23.37 2.00
C VAL A 315 4.71 24.54 2.94
N GLU A 316 4.04 24.58 4.11
CA GLU A 316 4.24 25.65 5.08
C GLU A 316 5.65 25.64 5.67
N GLU A 317 6.19 24.47 6.03
CA GLU A 317 7.55 24.34 6.56
C GLU A 317 8.62 24.73 5.52
N MET A 318 8.45 24.32 4.25
CA MET A 318 9.32 24.79 3.16
C MET A 318 9.26 26.31 3.01
N ALA A 319 8.06 26.90 3.11
CA ALA A 319 7.90 28.33 2.97
C ALA A 319 8.43 29.15 4.16
N GLN A 320 8.62 28.53 5.34
CA GLN A 320 9.33 29.18 6.46
C GLN A 320 10.81 29.35 6.13
N VAL A 321 11.43 28.33 5.51
CA VAL A 321 12.83 28.39 5.05
C VAL A 321 13.01 29.47 3.99
N GLU A 322 12.12 29.54 2.99
CA GLU A 322 12.17 30.58 1.95
C GLU A 322 12.11 32.01 2.51
N ARG A 323 11.26 32.23 3.52
CA ARG A 323 11.11 33.54 4.19
C ARG A 323 12.36 33.93 4.96
N ALA A 324 12.97 32.98 5.67
CA ALA A 324 14.19 33.23 6.43
C ALA A 324 15.34 33.65 5.49
N GLU A 325 15.48 32.99 4.35
CA GLU A 325 16.52 33.30 3.36
C GLU A 325 16.29 34.63 2.63
N THR A 326 15.04 35.07 2.45
CA THR A 326 14.74 36.38 1.82
C THR A 326 15.05 37.56 2.75
N THR A 327 15.19 37.32 4.05
CA THR A 327 15.41 38.37 5.07
C THR A 327 16.89 38.57 5.41
N THR A 328 17.78 37.74 4.86
CA THR A 328 19.23 37.73 5.14
C THR A 328 20.01 38.30 3.97
#